data_AF-A0A0D9V5R7-F1
#
_entry.id   AF-A0A0D9V5R7-F1
#
_cell.length_a   1.000
_cell.length_b   1.000
_cell.length_c   1.000
_cell.angle_alpha   90.00
_cell.angle_beta   90.00
_cell.angle_gamma   90.00
#
_symmetry.space_group_name_H-M   'P 1'
#
loop_
_entity.id
_entity.type
_entity.pdbx_description
1 polymer ?
#
loop_
_entity_poly.entity_id
_entity_poly.type
_entity_poly.pdbx_seq_one_letter_code
_entity_poly.pdbx_strand_id
1 'polypeptide(L)'
;MVLPLVKLGSLAFRTLSKPIAARLKHNAGIHPKFRGFIIGLAQANHRFTTNMQRRLYGRATDIHIRPLNEEKAIQAAADLLGELFVAGAAIIYEVQRSARSEARKEEIRRQELEARKKRIEELASEVEMMKQKIASCGASRARRRRRRPQLQRQHSLLRSIGSQRLLLLKILHW
;
A
#
# COMPACT_ATOMS: atom_id res chain seq x y z
N MET A 1 -11.48 -19.10 -6.78
CA MET A 1 -11.27 -18.97 -8.25
C MET A 1 -9.84 -19.38 -8.69
N VAL A 2 -9.15 -20.31 -8.00
CA VAL A 2 -7.77 -20.74 -8.39
C VAL A 2 -7.79 -21.93 -9.38
N LEU A 3 -8.86 -22.74 -9.34
CA LEU A 3 -9.07 -23.89 -10.22
C LEU A 3 -9.01 -23.59 -11.73
N PRO A 4 -9.57 -22.47 -12.25
CA PRO A 4 -9.48 -22.16 -13.68
C PRO A 4 -8.06 -21.84 -14.14
N LEU A 5 -7.29 -21.10 -13.34
CA LEU A 5 -5.94 -20.68 -13.70
C LEU A 5 -4.97 -21.87 -13.75
N VAL A 6 -5.08 -22.78 -12.78
CA VAL A 6 -4.27 -24.02 -12.75
C VAL A 6 -4.59 -24.92 -13.95
N LYS A 7 -5.87 -25.02 -14.34
CA LYS A 7 -6.29 -25.78 -15.54
C LYS A 7 -5.76 -25.14 -16.83
N LEU A 8 -5.79 -23.82 -16.93
CA LEU A 8 -5.23 -23.11 -18.09
C LEU A 8 -3.71 -23.24 -18.15
N GLY A 9 -3.02 -23.16 -17.01
CA GLY A 9 -1.58 -23.36 -16.92
C GLY A 9 -1.16 -24.77 -17.33
N SER A 10 -1.86 -25.81 -16.85
CA SER A 10 -1.56 -27.20 -17.25
C SER A 10 -1.86 -27.48 -18.73
N LEU A 11 -2.91 -26.85 -19.28
CA LEU A 11 -3.22 -26.94 -20.70
C LEU A 11 -2.16 -26.21 -21.55
N ALA A 12 -1.75 -25.01 -21.15
CA ALA A 12 -0.70 -24.23 -21.82
C ALA A 12 0.64 -24.99 -21.79
N PHE A 13 1.02 -25.56 -20.64
CA PHE A 13 2.17 -26.43 -20.53
C PHE A 13 2.09 -27.59 -21.53
N ARG A 14 1.00 -28.34 -21.53
CA ARG A 14 0.83 -29.50 -22.43
C ARG A 14 0.82 -29.10 -23.92
N THR A 15 0.35 -27.90 -24.22
CA THR A 15 0.30 -27.33 -25.57
C THR A 15 1.67 -26.85 -26.04
N LEU A 16 2.53 -26.38 -25.13
CA LEU A 16 3.88 -25.92 -25.45
C LEU A 16 4.91 -27.06 -25.42
N SER A 17 4.84 -27.98 -24.46
CA SER A 17 5.84 -29.04 -24.28
C SER A 17 5.91 -30.00 -25.48
N LYS A 18 4.76 -30.35 -26.09
CA LYS A 18 4.72 -31.24 -27.26
C LYS A 18 5.40 -30.67 -28.52
N PRO A 19 5.03 -29.47 -29.02
CA PRO A 19 5.68 -28.91 -30.21
C PRO A 19 7.14 -28.55 -29.92
N ILE A 20 7.48 -28.12 -28.69
CA ILE A 20 8.86 -27.87 -28.29
C ILE A 20 9.68 -29.16 -28.34
N ALA A 21 9.18 -30.27 -27.78
CA ALA A 21 9.84 -31.57 -27.85
C ALA A 21 10.04 -32.05 -29.29
N ALA A 22 9.03 -31.90 -30.15
CA ALA A 22 9.13 -32.25 -31.56
C ALA A 22 10.20 -31.42 -32.29
N ARG A 23 10.26 -30.11 -32.01
CA ARG A 23 11.24 -29.21 -32.61
C ARG A 23 12.66 -29.47 -32.10
N LEU A 24 12.81 -29.75 -30.81
CA LEU A 24 14.08 -30.15 -30.21
C LEU A 24 14.58 -31.47 -30.80
N LYS A 25 13.70 -32.47 -30.97
CA LYS A 25 14.05 -33.76 -31.60
C LYS A 25 14.50 -33.56 -33.05
N HIS A 26 13.78 -32.75 -33.81
CA HIS A 26 14.16 -32.44 -35.20
C HIS A 26 15.52 -31.74 -35.28
N ASN A 27 15.75 -30.69 -34.48
CA ASN A 27 17.02 -29.96 -34.46
C ASN A 27 18.19 -30.80 -33.91
N ALA A 28 17.94 -31.67 -32.93
CA ALA A 28 18.93 -32.63 -32.43
C ALA A 28 19.26 -33.71 -33.47
N GLY A 29 18.30 -34.05 -34.33
CA GLY A 29 18.50 -34.90 -35.50
C GLY A 29 19.46 -34.29 -36.53
N ILE A 30 19.33 -32.98 -36.79
CA ILE A 30 20.10 -32.25 -37.81
C ILE A 30 21.48 -31.81 -37.30
N HIS A 31 21.56 -31.36 -36.04
CA HIS A 31 22.78 -30.73 -35.51
C HIS A 31 23.37 -31.53 -34.34
N PRO A 32 24.50 -32.23 -34.52
CA PRO A 32 25.13 -33.02 -33.46
C PRO A 32 25.65 -32.17 -32.28
N LYS A 33 26.13 -30.95 -32.55
CA LYS A 33 26.52 -29.99 -31.48
C LYS A 33 25.32 -29.59 -30.62
N PHE A 34 24.17 -29.34 -31.25
CA PHE A 34 22.94 -28.99 -30.55
C PHE A 34 22.40 -30.15 -29.72
N ARG A 35 22.46 -31.37 -30.27
CA ARG A 35 22.13 -32.60 -29.55
C ARG A 35 22.93 -32.73 -28.26
N GLY A 36 24.26 -32.60 -28.34
CA GLY A 36 25.14 -32.66 -27.17
C GLY A 36 24.80 -31.59 -26.13
N PHE A 37 24.48 -30.37 -26.58
CA PHE A 37 24.05 -29.27 -25.70
C PHE A 37 22.74 -29.59 -24.97
N ILE A 38 21.69 -30.02 -25.67
CA ILE A 38 20.38 -30.32 -25.06
C ILE A 38 20.47 -31.51 -24.10
N ILE A 39 21.21 -32.57 -24.46
CA ILE A 39 21.44 -33.71 -23.57
C ILE A 39 22.23 -33.27 -22.34
N GLY A 40 23.26 -32.44 -22.53
CA GLY A 40 24.05 -31.87 -21.45
C GLY A 40 23.20 -31.04 -20.48
N LEU A 41 22.28 -30.24 -21.01
CA LEU A 41 21.36 -29.41 -20.23
C LEU A 41 20.36 -30.27 -19.44
N ALA A 42 19.78 -31.30 -20.07
CA ALA A 42 18.90 -32.26 -19.41
C ALA A 42 19.62 -33.02 -18.29
N GLN A 43 20.86 -33.48 -18.54
CA GLN A 43 21.66 -34.18 -17.53
C GLN A 43 22.14 -33.25 -16.42
N ALA A 44 22.54 -32.01 -16.73
CA ALA A 44 22.92 -31.01 -15.74
C ALA A 44 21.74 -30.68 -14.82
N ASN A 45 20.55 -30.47 -15.38
CA ASN A 45 19.34 -30.28 -14.60
C ASN A 45 19.05 -31.50 -13.72
N HIS A 46 19.06 -32.70 -14.28
CA HIS A 46 18.80 -33.93 -13.51
C HIS A 46 19.80 -34.13 -12.36
N ARG A 47 21.10 -33.87 -12.60
CA ARG A 47 22.15 -33.86 -11.55
C ARG A 47 21.87 -32.79 -10.50
N PHE A 48 21.50 -31.58 -10.91
CA PHE A 48 21.18 -30.49 -10.01
C PHE A 48 20.00 -30.84 -9.10
N THR A 49 18.87 -31.30 -9.66
CA THR A 49 17.67 -31.67 -8.88
C THR A 49 17.99 -32.78 -7.88
N THR A 50 18.72 -33.81 -8.32
CA THR A 50 19.13 -34.93 -7.47
C THR A 50 20.05 -34.48 -6.34
N ASN A 51 21.01 -33.60 -6.63
CA ASN A 51 21.93 -33.06 -5.63
C ASN A 51 21.22 -32.12 -4.64
N MET A 52 20.29 -31.29 -5.10
CA MET A 52 19.48 -30.42 -4.24
C MET A 52 18.61 -31.24 -3.28
N GLN A 53 17.87 -32.23 -3.80
CA GLN A 53 17.06 -33.12 -2.96
C GLN A 53 17.93 -33.83 -1.93
N ARG A 54 19.11 -34.33 -2.31
CA ARG A 54 20.04 -34.98 -1.38
C ARG A 54 20.53 -34.06 -0.27
N ARG A 55 20.85 -32.79 -0.57
CA ARG A 55 21.25 -31.79 0.44
C ARG A 55 20.11 -31.50 1.43
N LEU A 56 18.87 -31.48 0.95
CA LEU A 56 17.69 -31.30 1.80
C LEU A 56 17.38 -32.54 2.66
N TYR A 57 17.62 -33.75 2.16
CA TYR A 57 17.33 -35.02 2.87
C TYR A 57 18.52 -35.62 3.64
N GLY A 58 19.68 -34.96 3.69
CA GLY A 58 20.83 -35.38 4.50
C GLY A 58 21.50 -36.70 4.12
N ARG A 59 21.19 -37.30 2.95
CA ARG A 59 21.79 -38.56 2.49
C ARG A 59 22.93 -38.33 1.49
N ALA A 60 24.14 -38.71 1.88
CA ALA A 60 25.29 -38.85 0.99
C ALA A 60 25.34 -40.30 0.48
N THR A 61 24.76 -40.56 -0.70
CA THR A 61 25.02 -41.80 -1.42
C THR A 61 25.34 -41.46 -2.86
N ASP A 62 26.54 -41.85 -3.27
CA ASP A 62 27.08 -41.61 -4.61
C ASP A 62 26.45 -42.61 -5.59
N ILE A 63 25.22 -42.30 -6.02
CA ILE A 63 24.55 -43.09 -7.05
C ILE A 63 25.01 -42.56 -8.40
N HIS A 64 25.65 -43.44 -9.17
CA HIS A 64 25.99 -43.25 -10.57
C HIS A 64 24.73 -42.89 -11.37
N ILE A 65 24.58 -41.61 -11.71
CA ILE A 65 23.42 -41.10 -12.46
C ILE A 65 23.51 -41.68 -13.87
N ARG A 66 22.68 -42.69 -14.17
CA ARG A 66 22.62 -43.30 -15.50
C ARG A 66 22.29 -42.20 -16.52
N PRO A 67 23.12 -42.02 -17.57
CA PRO A 67 22.82 -41.04 -18.60
C PRO A 67 21.45 -41.38 -19.22
N LEU A 68 20.59 -40.37 -19.31
CA LEU A 68 19.28 -40.54 -19.94
C LEU A 68 19.47 -40.96 -21.41
N ASN A 69 18.65 -41.89 -21.88
CA ASN A 69 18.52 -42.17 -23.31
C ASN A 69 18.20 -40.86 -24.04
N GLU A 70 18.73 -40.70 -25.26
CA GLU A 70 18.62 -39.48 -26.07
C GLU A 70 17.20 -38.94 -26.14
N GLU A 71 16.21 -39.81 -26.41
CA GLU A 71 14.81 -39.41 -26.47
C GLU A 71 14.27 -38.89 -25.13
N LYS A 72 14.67 -39.51 -24.01
CA LYS A 72 14.28 -39.08 -22.66
C LYS A 72 14.95 -37.76 -22.28
N ALA A 73 16.20 -37.55 -22.69
CA ALA A 73 16.91 -36.30 -22.45
C ALA A 73 16.28 -35.13 -23.21
N ILE A 74 15.90 -35.36 -24.48
CA ILE A 74 15.20 -34.36 -25.29
C ILE A 74 13.83 -34.02 -24.69
N GLN A 75 13.08 -35.04 -24.25
CA GLN A 75 11.78 -34.82 -23.58
C GLN A 75 11.95 -34.03 -22.28
N ALA A 76 12.91 -34.41 -21.43
CA ALA A 76 13.19 -33.71 -20.17
C ALA A 76 13.62 -32.25 -20.40
N ALA A 77 14.41 -31.97 -21.44
CA ALA A 77 14.75 -30.61 -21.81
C ALA A 77 13.53 -29.80 -22.31
N ALA A 78 12.65 -30.44 -23.08
CA ALA A 78 11.42 -29.81 -23.55
C ALA A 78 10.48 -29.44 -22.41
N ASP A 79 10.30 -30.36 -21.45
CA ASP A 79 9.47 -30.15 -20.27
C ASP A 79 10.04 -29.02 -19.39
N LEU A 80 11.37 -29.01 -19.17
CA LEU A 80 12.04 -27.92 -18.44
C LEU A 80 11.83 -26.56 -19.11
N LEU A 81 12.00 -26.48 -20.43
CA LEU A 81 11.79 -25.23 -21.16
C LEU A 81 10.31 -24.78 -21.10
N GLY A 82 9.38 -25.73 -21.15
CA GLY A 82 7.95 -25.46 -20.99
C GLY A 82 7.61 -24.91 -19.60
N GLU A 83 8.16 -25.51 -18.54
CA GLU A 83 7.98 -25.05 -17.16
C GLU A 83 8.55 -23.64 -16.96
N LEU A 84 9.76 -23.37 -17.45
CA LEU A 84 10.39 -22.06 -17.38
C LEU A 84 9.60 -20.99 -18.13
N PHE A 85 9.00 -21.33 -19.27
CA PHE A 85 8.16 -20.40 -20.02
C PHE A 85 6.89 -20.03 -19.24
N VAL A 86 6.21 -21.02 -18.66
CA VAL A 86 5.01 -20.77 -17.84
C VAL A 86 5.36 -19.99 -16.57
N ALA A 87 6.46 -20.35 -15.90
CA ALA A 87 6.94 -19.63 -14.72
C ALA A 87 7.35 -18.19 -15.06
N GLY A 88 8.06 -17.98 -16.17
CA GLY A 88 8.43 -16.65 -16.65
C GLY A 88 7.22 -15.79 -16.98
N ALA A 89 6.22 -16.35 -17.66
CA ALA A 89 4.96 -15.66 -17.95
C ALA A 89 4.20 -15.30 -16.66
N ALA A 90 4.19 -16.18 -15.67
CA ALA A 90 3.58 -15.91 -14.37
C ALA A 90 4.29 -14.77 -13.61
N ILE A 91 5.62 -14.74 -13.61
CA ILE A 91 6.42 -13.66 -13.00
C ILE A 91 6.15 -12.33 -13.70
N ILE A 92 6.17 -12.31 -15.04
CA ILE A 92 5.87 -11.08 -15.81
C ILE A 92 4.46 -10.58 -15.50
N TYR A 93 3.49 -11.50 -15.45
CA TYR A 93 2.12 -11.18 -15.08
C TYR A 93 2.03 -10.62 -13.66
N GLU A 94 2.73 -11.22 -12.70
CA GLU A 94 2.77 -10.74 -11.31
C GLU A 94 3.40 -9.36 -11.21
N VAL A 95 4.52 -9.11 -11.88
CA VAL A 95 5.16 -7.79 -11.92
C VAL A 95 4.21 -6.75 -12.52
N GLN A 96 3.57 -7.06 -13.64
CA GLN A 96 2.60 -6.16 -14.28
C GLN A 96 1.38 -5.89 -13.38
N ARG A 97 0.89 -6.93 -12.70
CA ARG A 97 -0.23 -6.84 -11.76
C ARG A 97 0.15 -6.02 -10.52
N SER A 98 1.34 -6.24 -9.98
CA SER A 98 1.87 -5.53 -8.82
C SER A 98 2.05 -4.06 -9.12
N ALA A 99 2.60 -3.69 -10.28
CA ALA A 99 2.70 -2.29 -10.72
C ALA A 99 1.32 -1.57 -10.73
N ARG A 100 0.27 -2.24 -11.22
CA ARG A 100 -1.11 -1.69 -11.18
C ARG A 100 -1.67 -1.58 -9.77
N SER A 101 -1.33 -2.53 -8.89
CA SER A 101 -1.77 -2.54 -7.49
C SER A 101 -1.10 -1.44 -6.68
N GLU A 102 0.19 -1.18 -6.93
CA GLU A 102 0.94 -0.11 -6.29
C GLU A 102 0.45 1.28 -6.70
N ALA A 103 0.15 1.51 -7.98
CA ALA A 103 -0.43 2.77 -8.45
C ALA A 103 -1.75 3.11 -7.72
N ARG A 104 -2.63 2.12 -7.51
CA ARG A 104 -3.87 2.32 -6.74
C ARG A 104 -3.59 2.66 -5.26
N LYS A 105 -2.60 2.01 -4.65
CA LYS A 105 -2.22 2.30 -3.26
C LYS A 105 -1.63 3.69 -3.12
N GLU A 106 -0.83 4.14 -4.07
CA GLU A 106 -0.32 5.51 -4.09
C GLU A 106 -1.44 6.54 -4.24
N GLU A 107 -2.42 6.28 -5.10
CA GLU A 107 -3.56 7.17 -5.29
C GLU A 107 -4.41 7.30 -4.02
N ILE A 108 -4.68 6.19 -3.33
CA ILE A 108 -5.36 6.20 -2.03
C ILE A 108 -4.55 6.99 -0.99
N ARG A 109 -3.23 6.77 -0.90
CA ARG A 109 -2.36 7.53 0.01
C ARG A 109 -2.36 9.03 -0.29
N ARG A 110 -2.41 9.42 -1.57
CA ARG A 110 -2.51 10.83 -1.97
C ARG A 110 -3.84 11.43 -1.54
N GLN A 111 -4.95 10.72 -1.74
CA GLN A 111 -6.28 11.16 -1.29
C GLN A 111 -6.33 11.32 0.24
N GLU A 112 -5.75 10.39 1.00
CA GLU A 112 -5.65 10.51 2.46
C GLU A 112 -4.83 11.73 2.90
N LEU A 113 -3.71 11.99 2.23
CA LEU A 113 -2.87 13.16 2.48
C LEU A 113 -3.61 14.47 2.18
N GLU A 114 -4.35 14.53 1.07
CA GLU A 114 -5.16 15.70 0.72
C GLU A 114 -6.29 15.92 1.73
N ALA A 115 -6.98 14.86 2.15
CA ALA A 115 -8.01 14.95 3.18
C ALA A 115 -7.45 15.46 4.51
N ARG A 116 -6.26 14.98 4.92
CA ARG A 116 -5.58 15.48 6.12
C ARG A 116 -5.17 16.95 5.99
N LYS A 117 -4.64 17.36 4.83
CA LYS A 117 -4.29 18.77 4.57
C LYS A 117 -5.50 19.69 4.69
N LYS A 118 -6.65 19.31 4.10
CA LYS A 118 -7.90 20.07 4.23
C LYS A 118 -8.34 20.22 5.68
N ARG A 119 -8.29 19.13 6.47
CA ARG A 119 -8.62 19.20 7.91
C ARG A 119 -7.69 20.13 8.68
N ILE A 120 -6.39 20.12 8.37
CA ILE A 120 -5.42 21.04 9.00
C ILE A 120 -5.76 22.49 8.65
N GLU A 121 -6.12 22.77 7.41
CA GLU A 121 -6.48 24.11 6.94
C GLU A 121 -7.81 24.61 7.56
N GLU A 122 -8.80 23.73 7.69
CA GLU A 122 -10.04 23.99 8.43
C GLU A 122 -9.75 24.28 9.90
N LEU A 123 -8.98 23.42 10.58
CA LEU A 123 -8.56 23.62 11.97
C LEU A 123 -7.79 24.94 12.16
N ALA A 124 -6.91 25.28 11.23
CA ALA A 124 -6.16 26.54 11.28
C ALA A 124 -7.09 27.75 11.17
N SER A 125 -8.10 27.67 10.29
CA SER A 125 -9.11 28.72 10.13
C SER A 125 -9.99 28.86 11.37
N GLU A 126 -10.38 27.74 11.99
CA GLU A 126 -11.11 27.74 13.26
C GLU A 126 -10.31 28.35 14.42
N VAL A 127 -9.01 28.03 14.50
CA VAL A 127 -8.10 28.61 15.49
C VAL A 127 -8.00 30.12 15.31
N GLU A 128 -7.91 30.60 14.08
CA GLU A 128 -7.81 32.04 13.82
C GLU A 128 -9.12 32.78 14.16
N MET A 129 -10.26 32.18 13.80
CA MET A 129 -11.59 32.65 14.23
C MET A 129 -11.74 32.69 15.76
N MET A 130 -11.25 31.66 16.47
CA MET A 130 -11.24 31.61 17.93
C MET A 130 -10.37 32.73 18.52
N LYS A 131 -9.17 32.96 17.98
CA LYS A 131 -8.29 34.06 18.42
C LYS A 131 -8.96 35.43 18.25
N GLN A 132 -9.62 35.66 17.12
CA GLN A 132 -10.37 36.90 16.87
C GLN A 132 -11.52 37.10 17.87
N LYS A 133 -12.28 36.02 18.18
CA LYS A 133 -13.32 36.04 19.21
C LYS A 133 -12.75 36.34 20.60
N ILE A 134 -11.60 35.77 20.96
CA ILE A 134 -10.92 36.06 22.23
C ILE A 134 -10.49 37.53 22.30
N ALA A 135 -9.89 38.06 21.23
CA ALA A 135 -9.45 39.45 21.15
C ALA A 135 -10.63 40.45 21.29
N SER A 136 -11.72 40.22 20.55
CA SER A 136 -12.93 41.05 20.62
C SER A 136 -13.63 40.98 21.98
N CYS A 137 -13.70 39.80 22.60
CA CYS A 137 -14.24 39.62 23.95
C CYS A 137 -13.36 40.32 25.01
N GLY A 138 -12.03 40.23 24.86
CA GLY A 138 -11.06 40.96 25.68
C GLY A 138 -11.25 42.47 25.58
N ALA A 139 -11.39 43.01 24.36
CA ALA A 139 -11.67 44.43 24.14
C ALA A 139 -13.01 44.87 24.76
N SER A 140 -14.04 44.04 24.68
CA SER A 140 -15.35 44.29 25.29
C SER A 140 -15.29 44.31 26.81
N ARG A 141 -14.54 43.38 27.43
CA ARG A 141 -14.27 43.39 28.87
C ARG A 141 -13.48 44.61 29.31
N ALA A 142 -12.47 45.02 28.54
CA ALA A 142 -11.69 46.23 28.82
C ALA A 142 -12.56 47.51 28.77
N ARG A 143 -13.45 47.62 27.78
CA ARG A 143 -14.44 48.72 27.68
C ARG A 143 -15.39 48.73 28.88
N ARG A 144 -15.92 47.58 29.29
CA ARG A 144 -16.76 47.48 30.51
C ARG A 144 -16.00 47.88 31.77
N ARG A 145 -14.73 47.45 31.92
CA ARG A 145 -13.86 47.87 33.03
C ARG A 145 -13.65 49.39 33.06
N ARG A 146 -13.42 50.05 31.92
CA ARG A 146 -13.28 51.51 31.84
C ARG A 146 -14.57 52.27 32.18
N ARG A 147 -15.75 51.75 31.81
CA ARG A 147 -17.05 52.39 32.09
C ARG A 147 -17.58 52.15 33.52
N ARG A 148 -17.11 51.10 34.21
CA ARG A 148 -17.55 50.75 35.57
C ARG A 148 -17.44 51.91 36.59
N PRO A 149 -16.34 52.67 36.68
CA PRO A 149 -16.22 53.78 37.63
C PRO A 149 -17.21 54.92 37.37
N GLN A 150 -17.46 55.24 36.09
CA GLN A 150 -18.44 56.26 35.72
C GLN A 150 -19.87 55.85 36.06
N LEU A 151 -20.22 54.58 35.78
CA LEU A 151 -21.53 54.01 36.14
C LEU A 151 -21.72 53.98 37.67
N GLN A 152 -20.67 53.65 38.43
CA GLN A 152 -20.72 53.70 39.90
C GLN A 152 -20.94 55.12 40.42
N ARG A 153 -20.26 56.12 39.84
CA ARG A 153 -20.48 57.55 40.18
C ARG A 153 -21.89 58.02 39.87
N GLN A 154 -22.45 57.64 38.72
CA GLN A 154 -23.85 57.96 38.40
C GLN A 154 -24.82 57.29 39.38
N HIS A 155 -24.62 56.02 39.71
CA HIS A 155 -25.44 55.33 40.71
C HIS A 155 -25.33 55.94 42.12
N SER A 156 -24.16 56.40 42.55
CA SER A 156 -24.02 57.08 43.85
C SER A 156 -24.71 58.43 43.86
N LEU A 157 -24.65 59.19 42.77
CA LEU A 157 -25.37 60.46 42.62
C LEU A 157 -26.89 60.25 42.63
N LEU A 158 -27.40 59.28 41.88
CA LEU A 158 -28.82 58.94 41.86
C LEU A 158 -29.34 58.49 43.24
N ARG A 159 -28.56 57.72 44.00
CA ARG A 159 -28.91 57.36 45.38
C ARG A 159 -28.92 58.56 46.31
N SER A 160 -27.95 59.46 46.19
CA SER A 160 -27.88 60.69 46.98
C SER A 160 -29.09 61.59 46.70
N ILE A 161 -29.43 61.80 45.42
CA ILE A 161 -30.61 62.57 45.01
C ILE A 161 -31.90 61.90 45.50
N GLY A 162 -32.04 60.58 45.34
CA GLY A 162 -33.20 59.84 45.84
C GLY A 162 -33.35 59.93 47.36
N SER A 163 -32.25 59.87 48.10
CA SER A 163 -32.25 59.98 49.56
C SER A 163 -32.57 61.40 50.04
N GLN A 164 -32.06 62.44 49.36
CA GLN A 164 -32.43 63.84 49.63
C GLN A 164 -33.92 64.09 49.36
N ARG A 165 -34.46 63.53 48.28
CA ARG A 165 -35.89 63.64 47.93
C ARG A 165 -36.78 62.96 48.98
N LEU A 166 -36.35 61.81 49.50
CA LEU A 166 -37.05 61.09 50.57
C LEU A 166 -37.01 61.84 51.92
N LEU A 167 -35.89 62.51 52.23
CA LEU A 167 -35.75 63.37 53.40
C LEU A 167 -36.64 64.61 53.31
N LEU A 168 -36.70 65.27 52.15
CA LEU A 168 -37.59 66.41 51.91
C LEU A 168 -39.07 66.01 52.05
N LEU A 169 -39.45 64.84 51.51
CA LEU A 169 -40.80 64.29 51.69
C LEU A 169 -41.14 64.00 53.15
N LYS A 170 -40.17 63.57 53.97
CA LYS A 170 -40.38 63.35 55.42
C LYS A 170 -40.53 64.65 56.21
N ILE A 171 -39.83 65.71 55.81
CA ILE A 171 -39.90 67.03 56.45
C ILE A 171 -41.23 67.74 56.10
N LEU A 172 -41.76 67.55 54.89
CA LEU A 172 -43.05 68.12 54.48
C LEU A 172 -44.28 67.41 55.04
N HIS A 173 -44.13 66.25 55.68
CA HIS A 173 -45.23 65.41 56.16
C HIS A 173 -45.33 65.34 57.70
N TRP A 174 -44.66 66.27 58.38
CA TRP A 174 -44.67 66.54 59.82
C TRP A 174 -45.13 68.00 60.02
#